data_AF-A0A3B8IWU8-F1
#
_entry.id   AF-A0A3B8IWU8-F1
#
_cell.length_a   1.000
_cell.length_b   1.000
_cell.length_c   1.000
_cell.angle_alpha   90.00
_cell.angle_beta   90.00
_cell.angle_gamma   90.00
#
_symmetry.space_group_name_H-M   'P 1'
#
loop_
_entity.id
_entity.type
_entity.pdbx_description
1 polymer ?
#
loop_
_entity_poly.entity_id
_entity_poly.type
_entity_poly.pdbx_seq_one_letter_code
_entity_poly.pdbx_strand_id
1 'polypeptide(L)'
;LTNRSVYVLVLDARKDAQVAEQVRTWLRKIEAQGGKSPVLVVANQIDVNPGFGFENATQLQQEFPQIKAFLKLSCQEGGAPIAEFKSLLEEWIPQAELFGSQIDERWFPIKETLEQETGVKHFVDEARFRAICAEHGLPDKAQQQQAIRFLHDLGIVLHFEALNLKSYYVLDPYWITYGVYQLVTSKRAGEQHGEVLMDQIEFIVNEEEEKSEGYQAADFKRITYSFPQCCFLVDILQEFKLCFYAPGKESFVLPDLLDTSEPTALTQPLEQTERALRFVYQYDYLPKSLMPFFMVETHHTLIARWRTGCVLEGNG
;
A
#
# COMPACT_ATOMS: atom_id res chain seq x y z
N LEU A 1 -0.99 3.97 3.73
CA LEU A 1 -1.32 4.42 5.10
C LEU A 1 -1.82 5.87 4.96
N THR A 2 -2.88 6.25 5.67
CA THR A 2 -3.51 7.59 5.56
C THR A 2 -3.55 8.29 6.93
N ASN A 3 -3.61 9.62 6.92
CA ASN A 3 -3.92 10.38 8.13
C ASN A 3 -5.36 10.08 8.60
N ARG A 4 -5.65 10.34 9.88
CA ARG A 4 -7.00 10.19 10.50
C ARG A 4 -7.41 8.73 10.75
N SER A 5 -6.44 7.87 11.03
CA SER A 5 -6.67 6.44 11.32
C SER A 5 -6.20 6.08 12.73
N VAL A 6 -6.50 4.86 13.18
CA VAL A 6 -5.82 4.24 14.34
C VAL A 6 -4.91 3.15 13.80
N TYR A 7 -3.63 3.19 14.17
CA TYR A 7 -2.65 2.18 13.76
C TYR A 7 -2.44 1.15 14.86
N VAL A 8 -2.34 -0.12 14.47
CA VAL A 8 -1.95 -1.21 15.38
C VAL A 8 -0.62 -1.77 14.89
N LEU A 9 0.45 -1.53 15.65
CA LEU A 9 1.77 -2.09 15.37
C LEU A 9 1.90 -3.43 16.07
N VAL A 10 1.81 -4.53 15.32
CA VAL A 10 1.93 -5.88 15.87
C VAL A 10 3.37 -6.38 15.79
N LEU A 11 3.94 -6.73 16.94
CA LEU A 11 5.25 -7.35 17.10
C LEU A 11 5.10 -8.84 17.43
N ASP A 12 6.11 -9.62 17.03
CA ASP A 12 6.23 -11.03 17.34
C ASP A 12 7.10 -11.20 18.59
N ALA A 13 6.49 -11.61 19.72
CA ALA A 13 7.21 -11.78 20.99
C ALA A 13 8.31 -12.85 20.93
N ARG A 14 8.31 -13.74 19.92
CA ARG A 14 9.39 -14.71 19.69
C ARG A 14 10.68 -14.03 19.22
N LYS A 15 10.56 -12.85 18.60
CA LYS A 15 11.69 -12.07 18.06
C LYS A 15 12.02 -10.92 19.01
N ASP A 16 12.51 -11.27 20.20
CA ASP A 16 12.83 -10.34 21.30
C ASP A 16 14.17 -9.58 21.11
N ALA A 17 14.65 -9.48 19.87
CA ALA A 17 15.89 -8.78 19.56
C ALA A 17 15.60 -7.36 19.08
N GLN A 18 16.23 -6.35 19.70
CA GLN A 18 16.15 -4.95 19.27
C GLN A 18 14.71 -4.42 19.17
N VAL A 19 13.85 -4.81 20.11
CA VAL A 19 12.41 -4.45 20.12
C VAL A 19 12.21 -2.95 20.01
N ALA A 20 12.96 -2.15 20.76
CA ALA A 20 12.87 -0.69 20.71
C ALA A 20 13.22 -0.12 19.32
N GLU A 21 14.26 -0.63 18.65
CA GLU A 21 14.63 -0.19 17.29
C GLU A 21 13.62 -0.63 16.24
N GLN A 22 13.03 -1.82 16.38
CA GLN A 22 11.93 -2.27 15.52
C GLN A 22 10.73 -1.33 15.66
N VAL A 23 10.36 -0.97 16.90
CA VAL A 23 9.30 0.01 17.18
C VAL A 23 9.62 1.36 16.56
N ARG A 24 10.83 1.90 16.78
CA ARG A 24 11.29 3.16 16.15
C ARG A 24 11.16 3.13 14.63
N THR A 25 11.64 2.06 14.01
CA THR A 25 11.62 1.90 12.55
C THR A 25 10.20 1.91 12.00
N TRP A 26 9.28 1.18 12.64
CA TRP A 26 7.88 1.16 12.21
C TRP A 26 7.15 2.46 12.52
N LEU A 27 7.42 3.11 13.65
CA LEU A 27 6.81 4.38 13.98
C LEU A 27 7.25 5.49 13.04
N ARG A 28 8.53 5.56 12.65
CA ARG A 28 8.98 6.50 11.60
C ARG A 28 8.26 6.26 10.27
N LYS A 29 7.99 5.01 9.91
CA LYS A 29 7.18 4.68 8.72
C LYS A 29 5.72 5.14 8.86
N ILE A 30 5.11 4.90 10.02
CA ILE A 30 3.74 5.32 10.29
C ILE A 30 3.66 6.85 10.30
N GLU A 31 4.59 7.55 10.94
CA GLU A 31 4.63 9.01 10.98
C GLU A 31 4.77 9.63 9.57
N ALA A 32 5.64 9.05 8.73
CA ALA A 32 5.86 9.51 7.37
C ALA A 32 4.61 9.45 6.47
N GLN A 33 3.61 8.60 6.79
CA GLN A 33 2.43 8.41 5.93
C GLN A 33 1.09 8.69 6.65
N GLY A 34 0.96 8.27 7.90
CA GLY A 34 -0.21 8.41 8.76
C GLY A 34 -0.10 9.55 9.78
N GLY A 35 0.98 10.32 9.76
CA GLY A 35 1.15 11.53 10.57
C GLY A 35 1.04 11.24 12.07
N LYS A 36 0.24 12.06 12.77
CA LYS A 36 0.05 11.99 14.24
C LYS A 36 -1.05 11.03 14.69
N SER A 37 -1.48 10.13 13.81
CA SER A 37 -2.53 9.15 14.11
C SER A 37 -2.16 8.28 15.32
N PRO A 38 -3.08 8.01 16.27
CA PRO A 38 -2.80 7.20 17.45
C PRO A 38 -2.33 5.79 17.07
N VAL A 39 -1.36 5.27 17.83
CA VAL A 39 -0.75 3.96 17.62
C VAL A 39 -0.87 3.11 18.88
N LEU A 40 -1.40 1.90 18.74
CA LEU A 40 -1.34 0.85 19.76
C LEU A 40 -0.24 -0.14 19.39
N VAL A 41 0.75 -0.32 20.26
CA VAL A 41 1.83 -1.28 20.04
C VAL A 41 1.47 -2.58 20.75
N VAL A 42 1.40 -3.68 20.01
CA VAL A 42 0.91 -4.97 20.49
C VAL A 42 1.98 -6.02 20.26
N ALA A 43 2.48 -6.66 21.32
CA ALA A 43 3.28 -7.87 21.21
C ALA A 43 2.36 -9.08 21.29
N ASN A 44 2.27 -9.83 20.19
CA ASN A 44 1.52 -11.08 20.11
C ASN A 44 2.46 -12.28 20.40
N GLN A 45 1.88 -13.43 20.70
CA GLN A 45 2.57 -14.71 20.95
C GLN A 45 3.34 -14.75 22.28
N ILE A 46 2.82 -14.05 23.29
CA ILE A 46 3.39 -14.05 24.64
C ILE A 46 3.21 -15.40 25.36
N ASP A 47 2.32 -16.26 24.88
CA ASP A 47 2.21 -17.66 25.28
C ASP A 47 3.49 -18.46 24.93
N VAL A 48 4.16 -18.10 23.83
CA VAL A 48 5.41 -18.73 23.40
C VAL A 48 6.62 -18.11 24.12
N ASN A 49 6.60 -16.80 24.36
CA ASN A 49 7.63 -16.09 25.14
C ASN A 49 7.01 -15.21 26.24
N PRO A 50 6.71 -15.79 27.42
CA PRO A 50 6.14 -15.04 28.54
C PRO A 50 7.08 -13.98 29.13
N GLY A 51 8.39 -14.13 28.90
CA GLY A 51 9.42 -13.21 29.39
C GLY A 51 9.54 -11.93 28.59
N PHE A 52 8.88 -11.83 27.43
CA PHE A 52 8.97 -10.67 26.53
C PHE A 52 8.70 -9.35 27.26
N GLY A 53 9.52 -8.34 27.01
CA GLY A 53 9.42 -7.01 27.62
C GLY A 53 9.58 -5.90 26.59
N PHE A 54 8.78 -4.83 26.72
CA PHE A 54 9.03 -3.61 25.95
C PHE A 54 10.17 -2.84 26.60
N GLU A 55 11.35 -2.91 26.00
CA GLU A 55 12.49 -2.09 26.41
C GLU A 55 12.19 -0.60 26.21
N ASN A 56 12.48 0.22 27.22
CA ASN A 56 12.41 1.69 27.14
C ASN A 56 11.04 2.24 26.68
N ALA A 57 9.93 1.57 26.99
CA ALA A 57 8.58 1.99 26.60
C ALA A 57 8.27 3.46 26.92
N THR A 58 8.67 3.94 28.10
CA THR A 58 8.50 5.35 28.50
C THR A 58 9.28 6.31 27.60
N GLN A 59 10.51 5.96 27.24
CA GLN A 59 11.33 6.77 26.33
C GLN A 59 10.73 6.77 24.92
N LEU A 60 10.23 5.62 24.45
CA LEU A 60 9.56 5.50 23.15
C LEU A 60 8.27 6.34 23.12
N GLN A 61 7.50 6.40 24.20
CA GLN A 61 6.33 7.28 24.28
C GLN A 61 6.68 8.77 24.30
N GLN A 62 7.83 9.14 24.87
CA GLN A 62 8.34 10.52 24.81
C GLN A 62 8.82 10.88 23.39
N GLU A 63 9.52 9.96 22.73
CA GLU A 63 9.99 10.12 21.35
C GLU A 63 8.82 10.13 20.35
N PHE A 64 7.80 9.29 20.58
CA PHE A 64 6.61 9.16 19.74
C PHE A 64 5.32 9.30 20.58
N PRO A 65 4.84 10.53 20.84
CA PRO A 65 3.63 10.79 21.64
C PRO A 65 2.32 10.21 21.06
N GLN A 66 2.36 9.74 19.81
CA GLN A 66 1.27 9.02 19.17
C GLN A 66 1.09 7.60 19.70
N ILE A 67 2.08 7.00 20.36
CA ILE A 67 1.92 5.71 21.03
C ILE A 67 0.98 5.89 22.23
N LYS A 68 -0.16 5.21 22.20
CA LYS A 68 -1.19 5.32 23.26
C LYS A 68 -1.15 4.20 24.26
N ALA A 69 -0.73 3.01 23.84
CA ALA A 69 -0.56 1.88 24.74
C ALA A 69 0.47 0.88 24.20
N PHE A 70 1.03 0.12 25.13
CA PHE A 70 1.80 -1.10 24.87
C PHE A 70 1.04 -2.28 25.46
N LEU A 71 0.75 -3.28 24.64
CA LEU A 71 -0.05 -4.44 25.01
C LEU A 71 0.72 -5.72 24.76
N LYS A 72 0.51 -6.70 25.62
CA LYS A 72 1.05 -8.05 25.50
C LYS A 72 -0.13 -9.01 25.46
N LEU A 73 -0.25 -9.78 24.40
CA LEU A 73 -1.37 -10.70 24.24
C LEU A 73 -0.99 -11.98 23.52
N SER A 74 -1.83 -13.00 23.65
CA SER A 74 -1.83 -14.18 22.81
C SER A 74 -3.15 -14.24 22.07
N CYS A 75 -3.10 -14.20 20.74
CA CYS A 75 -4.30 -14.44 19.93
C CYS A 75 -4.82 -15.89 20.08
N GLN A 76 -3.96 -16.83 20.47
CA GLN A 76 -4.35 -18.25 20.65
C GLN A 76 -5.10 -18.45 21.97
N GLU A 77 -4.61 -17.87 23.06
CA GLU A 77 -5.25 -18.01 24.38
C GLU A 77 -6.45 -17.06 24.56
N GLY A 78 -6.40 -15.90 23.91
CA GLY A 78 -7.45 -14.90 24.00
C GLY A 78 -7.56 -14.25 25.38
N GLY A 79 -8.79 -14.05 25.87
CA GLY A 79 -9.05 -13.62 27.25
C GLY A 79 -8.89 -12.12 27.52
N ALA A 80 -8.52 -11.79 28.76
CA ALA A 80 -8.51 -10.42 29.28
C ALA A 80 -7.61 -9.45 28.49
N PRO A 81 -6.40 -9.83 28.02
CA PRO A 81 -5.58 -8.93 27.21
C PRO A 81 -6.21 -8.55 25.85
N ILE A 82 -6.96 -9.47 25.23
CA ILE A 82 -7.73 -9.17 24.01
C ILE A 82 -8.90 -8.22 24.35
N ALA A 83 -9.56 -8.41 25.49
CA ALA A 83 -10.62 -7.51 25.93
C ALA A 83 -10.06 -6.09 26.20
N GLU A 84 -8.91 -5.97 26.86
CA GLU A 84 -8.21 -4.70 27.06
C GLU A 84 -7.84 -4.04 25.73
N PHE A 85 -7.32 -4.81 24.77
CA PHE A 85 -7.03 -4.31 23.42
C PHE A 85 -8.29 -3.76 22.73
N LYS A 86 -9.43 -4.46 22.82
CA LYS A 86 -10.71 -3.99 22.27
C LYS A 86 -11.18 -2.71 22.96
N SER A 87 -11.09 -2.62 24.29
CA SER A 87 -11.44 -1.40 25.03
C SER A 87 -10.59 -0.20 24.62
N LEU A 88 -9.30 -0.40 24.37
CA LEU A 88 -8.42 0.67 23.86
C LEU A 88 -8.78 1.08 22.43
N LEU A 89 -9.18 0.14 21.57
CA LEU A 89 -9.71 0.49 20.25
C LEU A 89 -11.01 1.31 20.38
N GLU A 90 -11.93 0.91 21.26
CA GLU A 90 -13.17 1.65 21.54
C GLU A 90 -12.90 3.06 22.11
N GLU A 91 -11.81 3.25 22.85
CA GLU A 91 -11.38 4.56 23.35
C GLU A 91 -10.77 5.45 22.25
N TRP A 92 -9.92 4.90 21.39
CA TRP A 92 -9.12 5.68 20.44
C TRP A 92 -9.74 5.85 19.06
N ILE A 93 -10.60 4.93 18.60
CA ILE A 93 -11.32 5.08 17.32
C ILE A 93 -12.18 6.36 17.30
N PRO A 94 -12.96 6.70 18.34
CA PRO A 94 -13.75 7.93 18.36
C PRO A 94 -12.91 9.22 18.36
N GLN A 95 -11.65 9.13 18.79
CA GLN A 95 -10.71 10.26 18.81
C GLN A 95 -10.03 10.48 17.46
N ALA A 96 -10.14 9.53 16.52
CA ALA A 96 -9.69 9.73 15.16
C ALA A 96 -10.57 10.82 14.51
N GLU A 97 -9.93 11.79 13.85
CA GLU A 97 -10.59 12.97 13.26
C GLU A 97 -11.80 12.61 12.36
N LEU A 98 -11.76 11.44 11.72
CA LEU A 98 -12.82 10.98 10.83
C LEU A 98 -14.12 10.65 11.57
N PHE A 99 -14.06 10.22 12.84
CA PHE A 99 -15.25 9.78 13.58
C PHE A 99 -16.22 10.93 13.89
N GLY A 100 -15.68 12.14 14.15
CA GLY A 100 -16.49 13.33 14.41
C GLY A 100 -17.04 14.02 13.15
N SER A 101 -16.75 13.49 11.96
CA SER A 101 -17.16 14.11 10.70
C SER A 101 -18.66 13.98 10.48
N GLN A 102 -19.35 15.11 10.28
CA GLN A 102 -20.73 15.09 9.83
C GLN A 102 -20.77 14.66 8.37
N ILE A 103 -21.57 13.63 8.07
CA ILE A 103 -21.76 13.11 6.72
C ILE A 103 -23.22 13.18 6.33
N ASP A 104 -23.46 13.19 5.02
CA ASP A 104 -24.80 13.13 4.48
C ASP A 104 -25.38 11.73 4.66
N GLU A 105 -26.56 11.63 5.26
CA GLU A 105 -27.22 10.34 5.51
C GLU A 105 -27.49 9.55 4.21
N ARG A 106 -27.59 10.25 3.07
CA ARG A 106 -27.75 9.62 1.75
C ARG A 106 -26.54 8.77 1.35
N TRP A 107 -25.37 8.98 1.96
CA TRP A 107 -24.17 8.22 1.65
C TRP A 107 -24.22 6.78 2.14
N PHE A 108 -24.98 6.48 3.20
CA PHE A 108 -25.14 5.10 3.71
C PHE A 108 -25.79 4.14 2.69
N PRO A 109 -26.97 4.42 2.14
CA PRO A 109 -27.57 3.51 1.16
C PRO A 109 -26.79 3.48 -0.17
N ILE A 110 -26.13 4.57 -0.56
CA ILE A 110 -25.18 4.57 -1.69
C ILE A 110 -24.02 3.61 -1.43
N LYS A 111 -23.40 3.70 -0.25
CA LYS A 111 -22.32 2.80 0.19
C LYS A 111 -22.77 1.33 0.12
N GLU A 112 -23.90 1.00 0.75
CA GLU A 112 -24.42 -0.37 0.77
C GLU A 112 -24.66 -0.92 -0.64
N THR A 113 -25.23 -0.09 -1.53
CA THR A 113 -25.45 -0.48 -2.93
C THR A 113 -24.14 -0.71 -3.67
N LEU A 114 -23.14 0.15 -3.46
CA LEU A 114 -21.83 0.02 -4.08
C LEU A 114 -21.10 -1.23 -3.58
N GLU A 115 -21.03 -1.47 -2.27
CA GLU A 115 -20.40 -2.67 -1.70
C GLU A 115 -21.03 -3.96 -2.25
N GLN A 116 -22.36 -4.00 -2.37
CA GLN A 116 -23.06 -5.15 -2.95
C GLN A 116 -22.73 -5.33 -4.44
N GLU A 117 -22.78 -4.26 -5.25
CA GLU A 117 -22.53 -4.37 -6.68
C GLU A 117 -21.05 -4.66 -6.99
N THR A 118 -20.11 -3.97 -6.34
CA THR A 118 -18.67 -4.21 -6.54
C THR A 118 -18.24 -5.55 -5.94
N GLY A 119 -18.86 -6.01 -4.85
CA GLY A 119 -18.57 -7.34 -4.29
C GLY A 119 -18.92 -8.50 -5.23
N VAL A 120 -19.80 -8.27 -6.21
CA VAL A 120 -20.18 -9.27 -7.23
C VAL A 120 -19.50 -9.01 -8.57
N LYS A 121 -19.48 -7.75 -9.03
CA LYS A 121 -18.99 -7.37 -10.36
C LYS A 121 -17.53 -6.90 -10.36
N HIS A 122 -16.92 -6.75 -9.19
CA HIS A 122 -15.62 -6.15 -8.93
C HIS A 122 -15.51 -4.64 -9.18
N PHE A 123 -16.35 -4.08 -10.05
CA PHE A 123 -16.35 -2.66 -10.35
C PHE A 123 -17.71 -2.18 -10.86
N VAL A 124 -17.89 -0.87 -10.86
CA VAL A 124 -19.05 -0.14 -11.37
C VAL A 124 -18.54 1.00 -12.26
N ASP A 125 -19.18 1.17 -13.41
CA ASP A 125 -18.87 2.27 -14.33
C ASP A 125 -19.45 3.61 -13.84
N GLU A 126 -19.00 4.71 -14.44
CA GLU A 126 -19.40 6.07 -14.04
C GLU A 126 -20.91 6.29 -14.19
N ALA A 127 -21.52 5.73 -15.25
CA ALA A 127 -22.94 5.93 -15.52
C ALA A 127 -23.80 5.24 -14.46
N ARG A 128 -23.42 4.01 -14.06
CA ARG A 128 -24.10 3.26 -13.01
C ARG A 128 -23.87 3.90 -11.64
N PHE A 129 -22.66 4.37 -11.32
CA PHE A 129 -22.42 5.13 -10.09
C PHE A 129 -23.34 6.36 -9.98
N ARG A 130 -23.43 7.16 -11.05
CA ARG A 130 -24.32 8.33 -11.11
C ARG A 130 -25.79 7.96 -10.96
N ALA A 131 -26.21 6.83 -11.54
CA ALA A 131 -27.56 6.31 -11.38
C ALA A 131 -27.84 5.92 -9.91
N ILE A 132 -26.94 5.18 -9.26
CA ILE A 132 -27.05 4.82 -7.82
C ILE A 132 -27.19 6.08 -6.96
N CYS A 133 -26.36 7.09 -7.20
CA CYS A 133 -26.47 8.35 -6.46
C CYS A 133 -27.81 9.04 -6.69
N ALA A 134 -28.31 9.08 -7.94
CA ALA A 134 -29.62 9.68 -8.24
C ALA A 134 -30.79 8.89 -7.61
N GLU A 135 -30.73 7.56 -7.62
CA GLU A 135 -31.70 6.66 -6.97
C GLU A 135 -31.83 6.96 -5.47
N HIS A 136 -30.73 7.31 -4.81
CA HIS A 136 -30.67 7.67 -3.38
C HIS A 136 -30.73 9.19 -3.13
N GLY A 137 -31.23 9.96 -4.10
CA GLY A 137 -31.53 11.39 -3.90
C GLY A 137 -30.31 12.31 -3.92
N LEU A 138 -29.19 11.91 -4.52
CA LEU A 138 -27.95 12.68 -4.67
C LEU A 138 -27.61 12.94 -6.16
N PRO A 139 -28.43 13.69 -6.93
CA PRO A 139 -28.21 13.90 -8.36
C PRO A 139 -27.11 14.92 -8.70
N ASP A 140 -26.70 15.75 -7.74
CA ASP A 140 -25.69 16.79 -7.95
C ASP A 140 -24.28 16.19 -8.07
N LYS A 141 -23.55 16.58 -9.12
CA LYS A 141 -22.22 16.00 -9.42
C LYS A 141 -21.17 16.34 -8.37
N ALA A 142 -21.22 17.53 -7.77
CA ALA A 142 -20.24 17.91 -6.76
C ALA A 142 -20.46 17.10 -5.48
N GLN A 143 -21.72 16.89 -5.09
CA GLN A 143 -22.08 16.01 -3.97
C GLN A 143 -21.72 14.55 -4.25
N GLN A 144 -21.90 14.06 -5.47
CA GLN A 144 -21.45 12.72 -5.89
C GLN A 144 -19.93 12.56 -5.74
N GLN A 145 -19.16 13.58 -6.15
CA GLN A 145 -17.71 13.54 -6.02
C GLN A 145 -17.26 13.53 -4.54
N GLN A 146 -17.95 14.29 -3.69
CA GLN A 146 -17.69 14.26 -2.25
C GLN A 146 -17.98 12.88 -1.65
N ALA A 147 -19.10 12.26 -2.03
CA ALA A 147 -19.47 10.94 -1.55
C ALA A 147 -18.42 9.88 -1.92
N ILE A 148 -18.03 9.80 -3.20
CA ILE A 148 -17.07 8.77 -3.64
C ILE A 148 -15.67 8.98 -3.05
N ARG A 149 -15.21 10.24 -2.90
CA ARG A 149 -13.96 10.56 -2.21
C ARG A 149 -13.98 10.10 -0.76
N PHE A 150 -15.08 10.34 -0.06
CA PHE A 150 -15.22 9.94 1.33
C PHE A 150 -15.20 8.41 1.48
N LEU A 151 -15.90 7.69 0.61
CA LEU A 151 -15.90 6.22 0.62
C LEU A 151 -14.53 5.64 0.22
N HIS A 152 -13.78 6.33 -0.65
CA HIS A 152 -12.40 6.01 -0.99
C HIS A 152 -11.46 6.20 0.19
N ASP A 153 -11.54 7.33 0.90
CA ASP A 153 -10.73 7.60 2.09
C ASP A 153 -10.95 6.56 3.20
N LEU A 154 -12.17 6.02 3.29
CA LEU A 154 -12.53 4.92 4.20
C LEU A 154 -12.06 3.54 3.74
N GLY A 155 -11.58 3.41 2.50
CA GLY A 155 -11.18 2.14 1.90
C GLY A 155 -12.34 1.18 1.65
N ILE A 156 -13.58 1.66 1.63
CA ILE A 156 -14.78 0.84 1.38
C ILE A 156 -14.88 0.47 -0.10
N VAL A 157 -14.63 1.45 -0.96
CA VAL A 157 -14.47 1.29 -2.41
C VAL A 157 -13.26 2.10 -2.85
N LEU A 158 -12.71 1.83 -4.03
CA LEU A 158 -11.63 2.65 -4.60
C LEU A 158 -12.13 3.46 -5.80
N HIS A 159 -11.63 4.69 -5.92
CA HIS A 159 -11.88 5.60 -7.03
C HIS A 159 -10.62 6.40 -7.33
N PHE A 160 -10.15 6.35 -8.59
CA PHE A 160 -8.92 6.99 -9.02
C PHE A 160 -9.20 8.10 -10.03
N GLU A 161 -9.31 9.34 -9.55
CA GLU A 161 -9.66 10.51 -10.37
C GLU A 161 -8.69 10.74 -11.53
N ALA A 162 -7.39 10.51 -11.30
CA ALA A 162 -6.33 10.75 -12.27
C ALA A 162 -6.44 9.85 -13.51
N LEU A 163 -7.00 8.65 -13.37
CA LEU A 163 -7.12 7.69 -14.47
C LEU A 163 -8.30 8.02 -15.40
N ASN A 164 -9.30 8.78 -14.93
CA ASN A 164 -10.50 9.18 -15.70
C ASN A 164 -11.14 8.01 -16.51
N LEU A 165 -11.14 6.81 -15.94
CA LEU A 165 -11.64 5.61 -16.61
C LEU A 165 -13.12 5.43 -16.31
N LYS A 166 -13.95 5.85 -17.27
CA LYS A 166 -15.41 5.73 -17.17
C LYS A 166 -15.88 4.30 -16.94
N SER A 167 -15.17 3.31 -17.48
CA SER A 167 -15.51 1.88 -17.36
C SER A 167 -15.13 1.25 -16.02
N TYR A 168 -14.18 1.86 -15.30
CA TYR A 168 -13.60 1.35 -14.05
C TYR A 168 -13.66 2.45 -12.99
N TYR A 169 -14.87 2.95 -12.69
CA TYR A 169 -15.06 4.18 -11.94
C TYR A 169 -15.05 3.96 -10.42
N VAL A 170 -15.83 2.98 -9.94
CA VAL A 170 -15.83 2.52 -8.55
C VAL A 170 -15.37 1.08 -8.51
N LEU A 171 -14.46 0.75 -7.61
CA LEU A 171 -13.75 -0.53 -7.60
C LEU A 171 -13.88 -1.22 -6.25
N ASP A 172 -14.00 -2.53 -6.26
CA ASP A 172 -13.80 -3.37 -5.10
C ASP A 172 -12.31 -3.31 -4.67
N PRO A 173 -12.00 -2.90 -3.42
CA PRO A 173 -10.63 -2.88 -2.93
C PRO A 173 -9.96 -4.26 -2.98
N TYR A 174 -10.70 -5.35 -2.77
CA TYR A 174 -10.13 -6.71 -2.81
C TYR A 174 -9.69 -7.09 -4.22
N TRP A 175 -10.52 -6.81 -5.23
CA TRP A 175 -10.16 -7.03 -6.64
C TRP A 175 -8.87 -6.30 -7.03
N ILE A 176 -8.73 -5.01 -6.73
CA ILE A 176 -7.51 -4.26 -7.07
C ILE A 176 -6.30 -4.82 -6.35
N THR A 177 -6.40 -5.00 -5.03
CA THR A 177 -5.27 -5.46 -4.23
C THR A 177 -4.83 -6.86 -4.60
N TYR A 178 -5.76 -7.76 -4.95
CA TYR A 178 -5.45 -9.10 -5.45
C TYR A 178 -4.62 -9.02 -6.74
N GLY A 179 -5.11 -8.31 -7.76
CA GLY A 179 -4.43 -8.24 -9.06
C GLY A 179 -3.06 -7.58 -8.98
N VAL A 180 -2.96 -6.47 -8.25
CA VAL A 180 -1.69 -5.78 -7.96
C VAL A 180 -0.71 -6.71 -7.23
N TYR A 181 -1.21 -7.47 -6.24
CA TYR A 181 -0.37 -8.41 -5.49
C TYR A 181 0.23 -9.50 -6.39
N GLN A 182 -0.54 -10.06 -7.33
CA GLN A 182 -0.01 -11.04 -8.29
C GLN A 182 1.16 -10.46 -9.11
N LEU A 183 1.05 -9.20 -9.55
CA LEU A 183 2.08 -8.54 -10.35
C LEU A 183 3.35 -8.24 -9.55
N VAL A 184 3.23 -7.52 -8.43
CA VAL A 184 4.40 -7.10 -7.62
C VAL A 184 5.06 -8.28 -6.90
N THR A 185 4.32 -9.36 -6.74
CA THR A 185 4.85 -10.63 -6.26
C THR A 185 4.83 -11.65 -7.38
N SER A 186 5.16 -11.34 -8.62
CA SER A 186 5.36 -12.38 -9.64
C SER A 186 6.74 -13.04 -9.50
N LYS A 187 6.88 -14.36 -9.74
CA LYS A 187 8.22 -14.98 -9.85
C LYS A 187 8.80 -14.68 -11.23
N ARG A 188 7.98 -14.85 -12.26
CA ARG A 188 8.33 -14.57 -13.65
C ARG A 188 8.83 -13.13 -13.83
N ALA A 189 8.16 -12.13 -13.25
CA ALA A 189 8.64 -10.76 -13.32
C ALA A 189 10.02 -10.59 -12.63
N GLY A 190 10.26 -11.29 -11.52
CA GLY A 190 11.56 -11.27 -10.84
C GLY A 190 12.67 -11.95 -11.65
N GLU A 191 12.37 -13.08 -12.31
CA GLU A 191 13.30 -13.78 -13.21
C GLU A 191 13.63 -12.95 -14.46
N GLN A 192 12.73 -12.06 -14.86
CA GLN A 192 12.92 -11.10 -15.96
C GLN A 192 13.46 -9.75 -15.46
N HIS A 193 14.09 -9.74 -14.29
CA HIS A 193 14.76 -8.56 -13.73
C HIS A 193 13.82 -7.35 -13.61
N GLY A 194 12.54 -7.60 -13.29
CA GLY A 194 11.50 -6.59 -13.10
C GLY A 194 10.88 -6.04 -14.39
N GLU A 195 11.33 -6.46 -15.57
CA GLU A 195 10.71 -6.04 -16.84
C GLU A 195 9.70 -7.08 -17.33
N VAL A 196 8.45 -6.65 -17.51
CA VAL A 196 7.32 -7.53 -17.84
C VAL A 196 6.74 -7.12 -19.18
N LEU A 197 6.72 -8.04 -20.14
CA LEU A 197 6.04 -7.86 -21.42
C LEU A 197 4.51 -7.91 -21.22
N MET A 198 3.79 -7.05 -21.93
CA MET A 198 2.33 -6.97 -21.82
C MET A 198 1.62 -8.26 -22.23
N ASP A 199 2.18 -9.07 -23.12
CA ASP A 199 1.60 -10.37 -23.52
C ASP A 199 1.70 -11.46 -22.44
N GLN A 200 2.50 -11.24 -21.39
CA GLN A 200 2.69 -12.18 -20.28
C GLN A 200 1.80 -11.86 -19.08
N ILE A 201 1.13 -10.71 -19.10
CA ILE A 201 0.41 -10.21 -17.94
C ILE A 201 -0.76 -11.10 -17.53
N GLU A 202 -1.50 -11.66 -18.50
CA GLU A 202 -2.62 -12.55 -18.21
C GLU A 202 -2.12 -13.85 -17.57
N PHE A 203 -0.98 -14.38 -18.02
CA PHE A 203 -0.34 -15.52 -17.37
C PHE A 203 0.04 -15.20 -15.92
N ILE A 204 0.72 -14.07 -15.69
CA ILE A 204 1.17 -13.68 -14.34
C ILE A 204 -0.02 -13.53 -13.39
N VAL A 205 -1.09 -12.87 -13.82
CA VAL A 205 -2.22 -12.56 -12.94
C VAL A 205 -3.17 -13.76 -12.77
N ASN A 206 -3.35 -14.59 -13.81
CA ASN A 206 -4.40 -15.62 -13.83
C ASN A 206 -3.89 -17.04 -13.69
N GLU A 207 -2.64 -17.33 -14.06
CA GLU A 207 -2.13 -18.69 -14.24
C GLU A 207 -0.90 -19.01 -13.39
N GLU A 208 -0.05 -18.02 -13.09
CA GLU A 208 1.12 -18.22 -12.23
C GLU A 208 0.66 -18.84 -10.89
N GLU A 209 1.31 -19.94 -10.50
CA GLU A 209 0.93 -20.66 -9.28
C GLU A 209 1.00 -19.72 -8.08
N GLU A 210 -0.09 -19.72 -7.28
CA GLU A 210 -0.18 -18.88 -6.10
C GLU A 210 1.00 -19.14 -5.16
N LYS A 211 1.70 -18.07 -4.81
CA LYS A 211 2.89 -18.10 -3.94
C LYS A 211 2.50 -18.61 -2.55
N SER A 212 2.64 -19.92 -2.37
CA SER A 212 2.02 -20.74 -1.33
C SER A 212 2.68 -20.60 0.06
N GLU A 213 3.45 -19.55 0.31
CA GLU A 213 4.14 -19.34 1.59
C GLU A 213 3.51 -18.23 2.45
N GLY A 214 2.42 -17.60 1.98
CA GLY A 214 1.70 -16.54 2.68
C GLY A 214 0.42 -17.01 3.40
N TYR A 215 -0.08 -16.16 4.30
CA TYR A 215 -1.38 -16.32 4.96
C TYR A 215 -2.50 -16.44 3.91
N GLN A 216 -3.17 -17.60 3.85
CA GLN A 216 -4.39 -17.78 3.08
C GLN A 216 -5.58 -17.37 3.94
N ALA A 217 -6.25 -16.28 3.58
CA ALA A 217 -7.50 -15.90 4.23
C ALA A 217 -8.53 -17.04 4.07
N ALA A 218 -9.36 -17.27 5.08
CA ALA A 218 -10.34 -18.36 5.07
C ALA A 218 -11.32 -18.31 3.88
N ASP A 219 -11.53 -17.12 3.30
CA ASP A 219 -12.40 -16.85 2.15
C ASP A 219 -11.62 -16.49 0.87
N PHE A 220 -10.43 -17.04 0.70
CA PHE A 220 -9.62 -16.77 -0.50
C PHE A 220 -10.36 -17.21 -1.77
N LYS A 221 -10.68 -16.24 -2.64
CA LYS A 221 -11.29 -16.48 -3.96
C LYS A 221 -10.30 -16.11 -5.04
N ARG A 222 -9.93 -17.08 -5.90
CA ARG A 222 -9.15 -16.80 -7.10
C ARG A 222 -9.96 -15.89 -8.02
N ILE A 223 -9.35 -14.81 -8.49
CA ILE A 223 -9.95 -13.85 -9.40
C ILE A 223 -9.26 -13.97 -10.76
N THR A 224 -10.05 -13.96 -11.82
CA THR A 224 -9.55 -13.93 -13.20
C THR A 224 -9.76 -12.56 -13.82
N TYR A 225 -8.78 -12.10 -14.58
CA TYR A 225 -8.71 -10.80 -15.22
C TYR A 225 -8.59 -11.02 -16.73
N SER A 226 -9.42 -10.33 -17.50
CA SER A 226 -9.23 -10.19 -18.94
C SER A 226 -8.09 -9.24 -19.27
N PHE A 227 -7.50 -9.36 -20.46
CA PHE A 227 -6.44 -8.47 -20.92
C PHE A 227 -6.69 -6.96 -20.66
N PRO A 228 -7.86 -6.36 -20.96
CA PRO A 228 -8.09 -4.95 -20.64
C PRO A 228 -8.04 -4.63 -19.15
N GLN A 229 -8.49 -5.57 -18.30
CA GLN A 229 -8.40 -5.43 -16.84
C GLN A 229 -6.96 -5.56 -16.37
N CYS A 230 -6.16 -6.44 -16.97
CA CYS A 230 -4.73 -6.52 -16.70
C CYS A 230 -4.02 -5.21 -17.07
N CYS A 231 -4.32 -4.63 -18.24
CA CYS A 231 -3.79 -3.30 -18.61
C CYS A 231 -4.18 -2.25 -17.57
N PHE A 232 -5.42 -2.26 -17.11
CA PHE A 232 -5.89 -1.36 -16.05
C PHE A 232 -5.12 -1.55 -14.73
N LEU A 233 -4.78 -2.78 -14.33
CA LEU A 233 -3.94 -3.01 -13.15
C LEU A 233 -2.55 -2.38 -13.29
N VAL A 234 -1.98 -2.34 -14.50
CA VAL A 234 -0.69 -1.65 -14.75
C VAL A 234 -0.85 -0.14 -14.66
N ASP A 235 -1.94 0.42 -15.21
CA ASP A 235 -2.25 1.85 -15.05
C ASP A 235 -2.36 2.23 -13.57
N ILE A 236 -2.98 1.36 -12.76
CA ILE A 236 -3.07 1.52 -11.30
C ILE A 236 -1.69 1.48 -10.64
N LEU A 237 -0.86 0.49 -10.99
CA LEU A 237 0.52 0.41 -10.48
C LEU A 237 1.32 1.66 -10.82
N GLN A 238 1.15 2.23 -12.02
CA GLN A 238 1.82 3.44 -12.44
C GLN A 238 1.33 4.65 -11.64
N GLU A 239 0.02 4.79 -11.42
CA GLU A 239 -0.55 5.87 -10.59
C GLU A 239 -0.01 5.83 -9.15
N PHE A 240 0.16 4.62 -8.60
CA PHE A 240 0.81 4.41 -7.30
C PHE A 240 2.34 4.48 -7.33
N LYS A 241 2.92 4.76 -8.50
CA LYS A 241 4.37 4.87 -8.72
C LYS A 241 5.13 3.61 -8.31
N LEU A 242 4.52 2.47 -8.59
CA LEU A 242 5.09 1.14 -8.40
C LEU A 242 5.62 0.55 -9.71
N CYS A 243 5.25 1.12 -10.86
CA CYS A 243 5.82 0.78 -12.15
C CYS A 243 5.86 1.97 -13.10
N PHE A 244 6.54 1.79 -14.24
CA PHE A 244 6.44 2.68 -15.39
C PHE A 244 6.45 1.87 -16.69
N TYR A 245 5.74 2.35 -17.72
CA TYR A 245 5.81 1.75 -19.04
C TYR A 245 7.16 1.99 -19.71
N ALA A 246 7.65 0.99 -20.43
CA ALA A 246 8.72 1.19 -21.40
C ALA A 246 8.23 2.03 -22.59
N PRO A 247 9.14 2.63 -23.38
CA PRO A 247 8.78 3.31 -24.62
C PRO A 247 7.94 2.39 -25.53
N GLY A 248 6.80 2.88 -26.03
CA GLY A 248 5.87 2.10 -26.85
C GLY A 248 4.85 1.26 -26.07
N LYS A 249 4.95 1.17 -24.74
CA LYS A 249 4.02 0.45 -23.85
C LYS A 249 3.87 -1.06 -24.14
N GLU A 250 4.86 -1.67 -24.79
CA GLU A 250 4.89 -3.14 -25.01
C GLU A 250 5.35 -3.90 -23.77
N SER A 251 6.04 -3.23 -22.85
CA SER A 251 6.42 -3.71 -21.53
C SER A 251 6.26 -2.63 -20.47
N PHE A 252 6.30 -3.06 -19.21
CA PHE A 252 6.42 -2.18 -18.04
C PHE A 252 7.47 -2.73 -17.08
N VAL A 253 7.97 -1.85 -16.21
CA VAL A 253 9.06 -2.15 -15.30
C VAL A 253 8.59 -1.97 -13.88
N LEU A 254 8.82 -2.98 -13.05
CA LEU A 254 8.59 -3.00 -11.60
C LEU A 254 9.93 -2.76 -10.88
N PRO A 255 10.23 -1.53 -10.41
CA PRO A 255 11.54 -1.20 -9.85
C PRO A 255 11.94 -2.07 -8.65
N ASP A 256 10.97 -2.47 -7.83
CA ASP A 256 11.20 -3.34 -6.66
C ASP A 256 11.67 -4.75 -7.04
N LEU A 257 11.42 -5.18 -8.28
CA LEU A 257 11.82 -6.48 -8.80
C LEU A 257 13.10 -6.44 -9.65
N LEU A 258 13.69 -5.24 -9.85
CA LEU A 258 14.99 -5.11 -10.49
C LEU A 258 16.09 -5.86 -9.71
N ASP A 259 17.20 -6.14 -10.41
CA ASP A 259 18.40 -6.71 -9.81
C ASP A 259 18.91 -5.89 -8.62
N THR A 260 19.49 -6.57 -7.64
CA THR A 260 20.17 -5.91 -6.52
C THR A 260 21.60 -5.50 -6.85
N SER A 261 22.21 -6.10 -7.87
CA SER A 261 23.58 -5.83 -8.28
C SER A 261 23.66 -4.58 -9.14
N GLU A 262 24.50 -3.65 -8.74
CA GLU A 262 24.86 -2.49 -9.55
C GLU A 262 25.63 -2.92 -10.81
N PRO A 263 25.32 -2.35 -11.99
CA PRO A 263 26.07 -2.58 -13.23
C PRO A 263 27.40 -1.82 -13.21
N THR A 264 28.37 -2.34 -12.44
CA THR A 264 29.67 -1.69 -12.19
C THR A 264 30.47 -1.37 -13.44
N ALA A 265 30.31 -2.14 -14.52
CA ALA A 265 30.94 -1.84 -15.81
C ALA A 265 30.51 -0.47 -16.37
N LEU A 266 29.28 -0.03 -16.07
CA LEU A 266 28.76 1.27 -16.48
C LEU A 266 29.06 2.37 -15.44
N THR A 267 28.96 2.07 -14.15
CA THR A 267 29.09 3.06 -13.07
C THR A 267 30.54 3.36 -12.69
N GLN A 268 31.42 2.36 -12.76
CA GLN A 268 32.91 2.42 -12.64
C GLN A 268 33.50 3.74 -13.19
N PRO A 269 33.37 3.97 -14.51
CA PRO A 269 33.91 5.14 -15.17
C PRO A 269 33.30 6.47 -14.70
N LEU A 270 32.02 6.48 -14.32
CA LEU A 270 31.30 7.69 -13.89
C LEU A 270 31.74 8.11 -12.48
N GLU A 271 31.99 7.16 -11.58
CA GLU A 271 32.44 7.46 -10.21
C GLU A 271 33.88 8.00 -10.17
N GLN A 272 34.73 7.47 -11.04
CA GLN A 272 36.15 7.78 -11.13
C GLN A 272 36.47 9.07 -11.90
N THR A 273 35.48 9.68 -12.56
CA THR A 273 35.70 10.95 -13.26
C THR A 273 36.08 12.07 -12.28
N GLU A 274 37.13 12.83 -12.62
CA GLU A 274 37.56 13.98 -11.82
C GLU A 274 36.62 15.18 -11.99
N ARG A 275 35.87 15.24 -13.09
CA ARG A 275 34.90 16.31 -13.38
C ARG A 275 33.50 15.92 -12.93
N ALA A 276 33.36 15.57 -11.65
CA ALA A 276 32.09 15.18 -11.04
C ALA A 276 31.61 16.23 -10.04
N LEU A 277 30.30 16.49 -10.04
CA LEU A 277 29.62 17.17 -8.95
C LEU A 277 28.96 16.10 -8.08
N ARG A 278 29.32 16.03 -6.80
CA ARG A 278 28.84 15.01 -5.86
C ARG A 278 27.94 15.65 -4.82
N PHE A 279 26.71 15.16 -4.69
CA PHE A 279 25.76 15.57 -3.66
C PHE A 279 25.31 14.36 -2.85
N VAL A 280 25.19 14.55 -1.53
CA VAL A 280 24.75 13.50 -0.60
C VAL A 280 23.59 14.06 0.22
N TYR A 281 22.47 13.34 0.19
CA TYR A 281 21.32 13.59 1.08
C TYR A 281 21.38 12.58 2.22
N GLN A 282 21.55 13.06 3.45
CA GLN A 282 21.56 12.23 4.64
C GLN A 282 20.15 12.18 5.25
N TYR A 283 19.63 10.97 5.44
CA TYR A 283 18.31 10.71 6.02
C TYR A 283 18.44 9.98 7.35
N ASP A 284 17.64 10.37 8.35
CA ASP A 284 17.49 9.60 9.59
C ASP A 284 16.77 8.26 9.34
N TYR A 285 15.93 8.22 8.31
CA TYR A 285 15.28 7.02 7.78
C TYR A 285 15.07 7.19 6.28
N LEU A 286 15.64 6.27 5.48
CA LEU A 286 15.48 6.24 4.04
C LEU A 286 14.35 5.25 3.66
N PRO A 287 13.21 5.71 3.14
CA PRO A 287 12.14 4.82 2.69
C PRO A 287 12.64 3.92 1.54
N LYS A 288 12.37 2.61 1.63
CA LYS A 288 12.73 1.67 0.55
C LYS A 288 12.12 2.03 -0.81
N SER A 289 10.98 2.70 -0.80
CA SER A 289 10.28 3.17 -1.99
C SER A 289 10.90 4.41 -2.65
N LEU A 290 11.90 5.07 -2.04
CA LEU A 290 12.46 6.30 -2.59
C LEU A 290 13.06 6.08 -3.99
N MET A 291 13.92 5.06 -4.13
CA MET A 291 14.57 4.76 -5.43
C MET A 291 13.57 4.27 -6.48
N PRO A 292 12.65 3.32 -6.17
CA PRO A 292 11.54 2.98 -7.06
C PRO A 292 10.76 4.21 -7.56
N PHE A 293 10.34 5.08 -6.64
CA PHE A 293 9.59 6.29 -6.98
C PHE A 293 10.42 7.22 -7.87
N PHE A 294 11.70 7.44 -7.53
CA PHE A 294 12.60 8.25 -8.32
C PHE A 294 12.74 7.72 -9.76
N MET A 295 12.90 6.40 -9.93
CA MET A 295 12.97 5.79 -11.25
C MET A 295 11.68 5.97 -12.04
N VAL A 296 10.51 5.82 -11.41
CA VAL A 296 9.22 6.05 -12.05
C VAL A 296 9.11 7.50 -12.54
N GLU A 297 9.49 8.48 -11.72
CA GLU A 297 9.42 9.90 -12.10
C GLU A 297 10.43 10.27 -13.20
N THR A 298 11.59 9.61 -13.23
CA THR A 298 12.70 9.93 -14.14
C THR A 298 12.83 8.97 -15.32
N HIS A 299 11.85 8.08 -15.52
CA HIS A 299 11.97 6.91 -16.40
C HIS A 299 12.38 7.23 -17.85
N HIS A 300 11.99 8.39 -18.36
CA HIS A 300 12.31 8.87 -19.70
C HIS A 300 13.80 9.21 -19.92
N THR A 301 14.59 9.30 -18.84
CA THR A 301 16.05 9.58 -18.89
C THR A 301 16.91 8.41 -18.40
N LEU A 302 16.30 7.29 -18.00
CA LEU A 302 17.03 6.15 -17.47
C LEU A 302 17.82 5.45 -18.59
N ILE A 303 19.12 5.27 -18.37
CA ILE A 303 19.97 4.42 -19.21
C ILE A 303 20.30 3.08 -18.54
N ALA A 304 20.31 3.04 -17.21
CA ALA A 304 20.47 1.82 -16.42
C ALA A 304 19.76 1.95 -15.07
N ARG A 305 19.36 0.81 -14.50
CA ARG A 305 18.56 0.73 -13.28
C ARG A 305 18.81 -0.57 -12.54
N TRP A 306 18.88 -0.50 -11.22
CA TRP A 306 18.93 -1.62 -10.28
C TRP A 306 18.20 -1.19 -9.01
N ARG A 307 17.85 -2.11 -8.12
CA ARG A 307 16.93 -1.84 -7.00
C ARG A 307 17.32 -0.66 -6.10
N THR A 308 18.61 -0.36 -5.99
CA THR A 308 19.15 0.68 -5.11
C THR A 308 19.73 1.91 -5.85
N GLY A 309 19.65 1.96 -7.18
CA GLY A 309 20.29 3.04 -7.94
C GLY A 309 19.96 3.02 -9.43
N CYS A 310 20.22 4.12 -10.11
CA CYS A 310 20.04 4.23 -11.55
C CYS A 310 21.05 5.21 -12.15
N VAL A 311 21.27 5.10 -13.45
CA VAL A 311 22.02 6.07 -14.24
C VAL A 311 21.05 6.80 -15.15
N LEU A 312 21.18 8.12 -15.19
CA LEU A 312 20.38 9.03 -16.01
C LEU A 312 21.25 9.66 -17.09
N GLU A 313 20.66 9.90 -18.26
CA GLU A 313 21.23 10.74 -19.30
C GLU A 313 20.48 12.07 -19.35
N GLY A 314 21.21 13.18 -19.25
CA GLY A 314 20.62 14.51 -19.37
C GLY A 314 20.36 14.86 -20.83
N ASN A 315 19.18 15.39 -21.12
CA ASN A 315 18.93 16.08 -22.39
C ASN A 315 19.70 17.41 -22.35
N GLY A 316 20.86 17.43 -23.01
CA GLY A 316 21.65 18.66 -23.24
C GLY A 316 20.94 19.64 -24.17
#